data_AF-A0A7X7L1W4-F1
#
_entry.id   AF-A0A7X7L1W4-F1
#
_cell.length_a   1.000
_cell.length_b   1.000
_cell.length_c   1.000
_cell.angle_alpha   90.00
_cell.angle_beta   90.00
_cell.angle_gamma   90.00
#
_symmetry.space_group_name_H-M   'P 1'
#
loop_
_entity.id
_entity.type
_entity.pdbx_description
1 polymer ?
#
loop_
_entity_poly.entity_id
_entity_poly.type
_entity_poly.pdbx_seq_one_letter_code
_entity_poly.pdbx_strand_id
1 'polypeptide(L)'
;MPPRWSERLSALERAFPHDKSVLGRVIGLATIYHLSQIAVIGMIIKEVGGSVPWSYLLFAVPFINIVSTLPLSWMGLGVRETAYVLFFAPHYLTRENALLIGVIWLLGMTITSAVGGILAALSGDYNLLKTKGPTDIESS
;
A
#
# COMPACT_ATOMS: atom_id res chain seq x y z
N MET A 1 4.84 -32.95 -7.95
CA MET A 1 4.85 -33.09 -6.48
C MET A 1 5.05 -31.68 -5.90
N PRO A 2 4.15 -31.13 -5.08
CA PRO A 2 4.33 -29.76 -4.57
C PRO A 2 5.59 -29.68 -3.69
N PRO A 3 6.35 -28.56 -3.72
CA PRO A 3 7.61 -28.42 -3.01
C PRO A 3 7.42 -28.55 -1.50
N ARG A 4 8.40 -29.20 -0.83
CA ARG A 4 8.37 -29.45 0.61
C ARG A 4 8.49 -28.12 1.38
N TRP A 5 7.87 -28.03 2.56
CA TRP A 5 7.91 -26.82 3.40
C TRP A 5 9.35 -26.33 3.70
N SER A 6 10.32 -27.23 3.79
CA SER A 6 11.75 -26.90 3.95
C SER A 6 12.33 -26.10 2.78
N GLU A 7 11.94 -26.41 1.55
CA GLU A 7 12.41 -25.71 0.34
C GLU A 7 11.86 -24.29 0.32
N ARG A 8 10.59 -24.09 0.69
CA ARG A 8 9.95 -22.76 0.77
C ARG A 8 10.61 -21.86 1.82
N LEU A 9 10.98 -22.43 2.97
CA LEU A 9 11.68 -21.70 4.04
C LEU A 9 13.10 -21.30 3.63
N SER A 10 13.84 -22.20 2.97
CA SER A 10 15.17 -21.90 2.45
C SER A 10 15.16 -20.86 1.32
N ALA A 11 14.08 -20.83 0.52
CA ALA A 11 13.88 -19.80 -0.51
C ALA A 11 13.58 -18.42 0.11
N LEU A 12 12.79 -18.38 1.20
CA LEU A 12 12.56 -17.17 1.99
C LEU A 12 13.86 -16.64 2.60
N GLU A 13 14.67 -17.51 3.20
CA GLU A 13 15.95 -17.13 3.79
C GLU A 13 16.89 -16.47 2.77
N ARG A 14 16.97 -17.01 1.55
CA ARG A 14 17.77 -16.41 0.45
C ARG A 14 17.17 -15.11 -0.09
N ALA A 15 15.85 -14.93 -0.02
CA ALA A 15 15.17 -13.74 -0.51
C ALA A 15 15.33 -12.52 0.43
N PHE A 16 15.61 -12.75 1.72
CA PHE A 16 15.86 -11.65 2.65
C PHE A 16 17.32 -11.18 2.56
N PRO A 17 17.56 -9.87 2.34
CA PRO A 17 18.90 -9.33 2.34
C PRO A 17 19.51 -9.48 3.74
N HIS A 18 20.59 -10.26 3.83
CA HIS A 18 21.37 -10.45 5.05
C HIS A 18 22.22 -9.22 5.43
N ASP A 19 22.26 -8.21 4.56
CA ASP A 19 23.00 -6.98 4.78
C ASP A 19 22.17 -5.98 5.60
N LYS A 20 22.64 -5.68 6.80
CA LYS A 20 22.03 -4.70 7.74
C LYS A 20 21.91 -3.30 7.11
N SER A 21 22.81 -2.93 6.20
CA SER A 21 22.78 -1.66 5.47
C SER A 21 21.58 -1.60 4.52
N VAL A 22 21.32 -2.69 3.80
CA VAL A 22 20.16 -2.82 2.91
C VAL A 22 18.86 -2.76 3.73
N LEU A 23 18.81 -3.50 4.84
CA LEU A 23 17.63 -3.48 5.73
C LEU A 23 17.33 -2.07 6.24
N GLY A 24 18.35 -1.34 6.71
CA GLY A 24 18.19 0.05 7.16
C GLY A 24 17.66 0.98 6.06
N ARG A 25 18.16 0.84 4.82
CA ARG A 25 17.68 1.62 3.67
C ARG A 25 16.23 1.32 3.33
N VAL A 26 15.84 0.04 3.32
CA VAL A 26 14.46 -0.38 3.04
C VAL A 26 13.51 0.13 4.11
N ILE A 27 13.87 0.02 5.40
CA ILE A 27 13.07 0.58 6.50
C ILE A 27 12.92 2.09 6.35
N GLY A 28 14.02 2.81 6.09
CA GLY A 28 13.99 4.26 5.89
C GLY A 28 13.07 4.68 4.73
N LEU A 29 13.17 4.00 3.59
CA LEU A 29 12.28 4.24 2.44
C LEU A 29 10.81 3.94 2.78
N ALA A 30 10.54 2.83 3.47
CA ALA A 30 9.18 2.48 3.89
C ALA A 30 8.61 3.52 4.87
N THR A 31 9.42 4.01 5.82
CA THR A 31 9.01 5.08 6.73
C THR A 31 8.69 6.36 5.97
N ILE A 32 9.53 6.79 5.03
CA ILE A 32 9.28 7.98 4.21
C ILE A 32 7.98 7.83 3.41
N TYR A 33 7.76 6.65 2.81
CA TYR A 33 6.54 6.34 2.07
C TYR A 33 5.29 6.46 2.97
N HIS A 34 5.31 5.84 4.15
CA HIS A 34 4.18 5.91 5.07
C HIS A 34 3.96 7.31 5.64
N LEU A 35 5.01 8.07 5.92
CA LEU A 35 4.88 9.47 6.35
C LEU A 35 4.29 10.35 5.24
N SER A 36 4.70 10.14 3.99
CA SER A 36 4.13 10.80 2.81
C SER A 36 2.65 10.48 2.67
N GLN A 37 2.28 9.20 2.85
CA GLN A 37 0.89 8.76 2.85
C GLN A 37 0.08 9.45 3.96
N ILE A 38 0.61 9.52 5.19
CA ILE A 38 -0.06 10.20 6.31
C ILE A 38 -0.26 11.69 6.03
N ALA A 39 0.73 12.35 5.40
CA ALA A 39 0.62 13.74 4.99
C ALA A 39 -0.51 13.95 3.98
N VAL A 40 -0.63 13.08 2.97
CA VAL A 40 -1.72 13.12 1.98
C VAL A 40 -3.08 12.95 2.66
N ILE A 41 -3.22 12.00 3.58
CA ILE A 41 -4.48 11.83 4.35
C ILE A 41 -4.80 13.07 5.17
N GLY A 42 -3.82 13.68 5.83
CA GLY A 42 -4.00 14.93 6.57
C GLY A 42 -4.46 16.08 5.68
N MET A 43 -3.94 16.19 4.45
CA MET A 43 -4.41 17.16 3.46
C MET A 43 -5.86 16.88 3.07
N ILE A 44 -6.22 15.64 2.74
CA ILE A 44 -7.60 15.27 2.39
C ILE A 44 -8.57 15.62 3.52
N ILE A 45 -8.20 15.31 4.77
CA ILE A 45 -9.00 15.64 5.96
C ILE A 45 -9.26 17.15 6.04
N LYS A 46 -8.23 17.96 5.82
CA LYS A 46 -8.36 19.42 5.83
C LYS A 46 -9.29 19.92 4.72
N GLU A 47 -9.20 19.36 3.52
CA GLU A 47 -10.03 19.76 2.37
C GLU A 47 -11.51 19.38 2.56
N VAL A 48 -11.81 18.28 3.25
CA VAL A 48 -13.21 17.94 3.62
C VAL A 48 -13.72 18.71 4.84
N GLY A 49 -12.99 19.74 5.30
CA GLY A 49 -13.36 20.60 6.43
C GLY A 49 -13.11 19.98 7.81
N GLY A 50 -12.33 18.90 7.87
CA GLY A 50 -11.96 18.20 9.09
C GLY A 50 -10.70 18.76 9.78
N SER A 51 -10.56 18.47 11.07
CA SER A 51 -9.35 18.80 11.83
C SER A 51 -8.98 17.64 12.75
N VAL A 52 -7.95 16.88 12.36
CA VAL A 52 -7.40 15.78 13.16
C VAL A 52 -5.96 16.15 13.54
N PRO A 53 -5.57 16.07 14.83
CA PRO A 53 -4.20 16.30 15.24
C PRO A 53 -3.22 15.36 14.54
N TRP A 54 -2.07 15.88 14.10
CA TRP A 54 -1.04 15.07 13.44
C TRP A 54 -0.56 13.88 14.28
N SER A 55 -0.50 14.03 15.60
CA SER A 55 -0.18 12.93 16.52
C SER A 55 -1.19 11.79 16.44
N TYR A 56 -2.47 12.11 16.30
CA TYR A 56 -3.52 11.11 16.12
C TYR A 56 -3.46 10.46 14.73
N LEU A 57 -3.12 11.22 13.69
CA LEU A 57 -2.91 10.67 12.34
C LEU A 57 -1.74 9.67 12.29
N LEU A 58 -0.63 9.99 12.96
CA LEU A 58 0.54 9.11 13.09
C LEU A 58 0.21 7.79 13.79
N PHE A 59 -0.80 7.78 14.65
CA PHE A 59 -1.32 6.57 15.27
C PHE A 59 -2.35 5.87 14.36
N ALA A 60 -3.43 6.54 13.99
CA ALA A 60 -4.59 5.92 13.36
C ALA A 60 -4.32 5.39 11.95
N VAL A 61 -3.60 6.14 11.11
CA VAL A 61 -3.40 5.80 9.69
C VAL A 61 -2.62 4.49 9.51
N PRO A 62 -1.53 4.20 10.25
CA PRO A 62 -0.91 2.88 10.23
C PRO A 62 -1.86 1.72 10.53
N PHE A 63 -2.75 1.86 11.52
CA PHE A 63 -3.74 0.81 11.83
C PHE A 63 -4.77 0.67 10.71
N ILE A 64 -5.26 1.78 10.17
CA ILE A 64 -6.15 1.77 9.00
C ILE A 64 -5.49 1.06 7.83
N ASN A 65 -4.21 1.32 7.56
CA ASN A 65 -3.45 0.64 6.51
C ASN A 65 -3.37 -0.88 6.74
N ILE A 66 -3.01 -1.31 7.95
CA ILE A 66 -2.93 -2.74 8.29
C ILE A 66 -4.29 -3.41 8.02
N VAL A 67 -5.38 -2.84 8.52
CA VAL A 67 -6.74 -3.38 8.32
C VAL A 67 -7.13 -3.38 6.84
N SER A 68 -6.74 -2.36 6.08
CA SER A 68 -7.04 -2.22 4.65
C SER A 68 -6.27 -3.19 3.75
N THR A 69 -5.14 -3.74 4.23
CA THR A 69 -4.35 -4.74 3.50
C THR A 69 -4.86 -6.17 3.67
N LEU A 70 -5.82 -6.38 4.58
CA LEU A 70 -6.43 -7.68 4.74
C LEU A 70 -7.15 -8.07 3.45
N PRO A 71 -7.02 -9.34 2.98
CA PRO A 71 -7.63 -9.81 1.75
C PRO A 71 -9.13 -10.08 1.91
N LEU A 72 -9.84 -9.19 2.60
CA LEU A 72 -11.27 -9.25 2.86
C LEU A 72 -12.07 -8.53 1.75
N SER A 73 -11.44 -7.57 1.06
CA SER A 73 -12.08 -6.82 -0.01
C SER A 73 -11.11 -6.36 -1.08
N TRP A 74 -11.65 -6.03 -2.26
CA TRP A 74 -10.90 -5.54 -3.40
C TRP A 74 -10.25 -4.19 -3.07
N MET A 75 -8.91 -4.15 -3.02
CA MET A 75 -8.10 -2.97 -2.67
C MET A 75 -8.50 -2.28 -1.34
N GLY A 76 -9.04 -3.06 -0.40
CA GLY A 76 -9.52 -2.56 0.88
C GLY A 76 -10.81 -1.75 0.80
N LEU A 77 -11.56 -1.78 -0.31
CA LEU A 77 -12.85 -1.09 -0.43
C LEU A 77 -13.87 -1.60 0.59
N GLY A 78 -14.64 -0.70 1.18
CA GLY A 78 -15.52 -0.95 2.32
C GLY A 78 -14.77 -1.04 3.64
N VAL A 79 -13.67 -1.79 3.70
CA VAL A 79 -12.85 -2.00 4.91
C VAL A 79 -12.14 -0.71 5.32
N ARG A 80 -11.47 -0.04 4.38
CA ARG A 80 -10.75 1.22 4.60
C ARG A 80 -11.70 2.34 4.98
N GLU A 81 -12.81 2.47 4.27
CA GLU A 81 -13.82 3.50 4.51
C GLU A 81 -14.45 3.31 5.90
N THR A 82 -14.73 2.06 6.28
CA THR A 82 -15.21 1.73 7.64
C THR A 82 -14.14 2.03 8.68
N ALA A 83 -12.87 1.75 8.41
CA ALA A 83 -11.77 2.07 9.33
C ALA A 83 -11.63 3.59 9.51
N TYR A 84 -11.75 4.40 8.46
CA TYR A 84 -11.77 5.86 8.60
C TYR A 84 -12.93 6.33 9.48
N VAL A 85 -14.14 5.78 9.29
CA VAL A 85 -15.28 6.07 10.17
C VAL A 85 -14.98 5.68 11.60
N LEU A 86 -14.46 4.47 11.84
CA LEU A 86 -14.15 3.96 13.17
C LEU A 86 -13.15 4.84 13.91
N PHE A 87 -12.08 5.27 13.24
CA PHE A 87 -10.99 6.01 13.87
C PHE A 87 -11.25 7.52 13.96
N PHE A 88 -11.96 8.12 13.01
CA PHE A 88 -12.09 9.58 12.92
C PHE A 88 -13.47 10.12 13.27
N ALA A 89 -14.56 9.40 12.97
CA ALA A 89 -15.90 9.92 13.20
C ALA A 89 -16.27 10.14 14.70
N PRO A 90 -15.78 9.34 15.67
CA PRO A 90 -16.16 9.53 17.06
C PRO A 90 -15.74 10.88 17.66
N HIS A 91 -14.67 11.50 17.14
CA HIS A 91 -14.04 12.66 17.78
C HIS A 91 -13.69 13.81 16.84
N TYR A 92 -13.51 13.56 15.54
CA TYR A 92 -12.90 14.55 14.66
C TYR A 92 -13.69 14.87 13.39
N LEU A 93 -14.53 13.95 12.91
CA LEU A 93 -15.23 14.08 11.63
C LEU A 93 -16.69 13.68 11.74
N THR A 94 -17.50 14.15 10.79
CA THR A 94 -18.79 13.51 10.52
C THR A 94 -18.55 12.16 9.85
N ARG A 95 -19.54 11.26 9.92
CA ARG A 95 -19.45 9.96 9.25
C ARG A 95 -19.30 10.13 7.73
N GLU A 96 -20.01 11.11 7.17
CA GLU A 96 -19.96 11.47 5.75
C GLU A 96 -18.55 11.90 5.34
N ASN A 97 -17.92 12.80 6.10
CA ASN A 97 -16.56 13.27 5.81
C ASN A 97 -15.54 12.14 5.96
N ALA A 98 -15.69 11.27 6.96
CA ALA A 98 -14.81 10.12 7.14
C ALA A 98 -14.90 9.13 5.96
N LEU A 99 -16.10 8.89 5.43
CA LEU A 99 -16.28 8.07 4.22
C LEU A 99 -15.68 8.74 2.98
N LEU A 100 -15.87 10.06 2.82
CA LEU A 100 -15.33 10.82 1.69
C LEU A 100 -13.81 10.71 1.57
N ILE A 101 -13.07 10.63 2.69
CA ILE A 101 -11.62 10.42 2.67
C ILE A 101 -11.24 9.16 1.90
N GLY A 102 -11.92 8.04 2.15
CA GLY A 102 -11.64 6.77 1.48
C GLY A 102 -11.98 6.82 -0.01
N VAL A 103 -13.04 7.53 -0.39
CA VAL A 103 -13.40 7.76 -1.80
C VAL A 103 -12.33 8.61 -2.51
N ILE A 104 -11.90 9.71 -1.92
CA ILE A 104 -10.85 10.57 -2.50
C ILE A 104 -9.54 9.80 -2.63
N TRP A 105 -9.17 9.02 -1.61
CA TRP A 105 -7.99 8.16 -1.63
C TRP A 105 -8.06 7.14 -2.79
N LEU A 106 -9.20 6.45 -2.94
CA LEU A 106 -9.40 5.49 -4.03
C LEU A 106 -9.24 6.15 -5.39
N LEU A 107 -9.90 7.28 -5.61
CA LEU A 107 -9.83 8.01 -6.89
C LEU A 107 -8.39 8.45 -7.19
N GLY A 108 -7.67 8.97 -6.20
CA GLY A 108 -6.26 9.31 -6.33
C GLY A 108 -5.42 8.11 -6.77
N MET A 109 -5.57 6.98 -6.08
CA MET A 109 -4.88 5.73 -6.41
C MET A 109 -5.22 5.22 -7.80
N THR A 110 -6.50 5.28 -8.20
CA THR A 110 -6.95 4.85 -9.53
C THR A 110 -6.32 5.71 -10.62
N ILE A 111 -6.30 7.03 -10.45
CA ILE A 111 -5.70 7.96 -11.43
C ILE A 111 -4.20 7.71 -11.55
N THR A 112 -3.47 7.64 -10.43
CA THR A 112 -2.02 7.42 -10.48
C THR A 112 -1.67 6.04 -11.05
N SER A 113 -2.46 5.02 -10.74
CA SER A 113 -2.26 3.66 -11.29
C SER A 113 -2.55 3.61 -12.78
N ALA A 114 -3.58 4.33 -13.25
CA ALA A 114 -3.87 4.43 -14.68
C ALA A 114 -2.72 5.10 -15.44
N VAL A 115 -2.16 6.19 -14.90
CA VAL A 115 -0.97 6.84 -15.48
C VAL A 115 0.21 5.87 -15.55
N GLY A 116 0.51 5.15 -14.46
CA GLY A 116 1.57 4.14 -14.45
C GLY A 116 1.33 3.02 -15.47
N GLY A 117 0.08 2.56 -15.60
CA GLY A 117 -0.30 1.55 -16.60
C GLY A 117 -0.13 2.05 -18.05
N ILE A 118 -0.52 3.29 -18.34
CA ILE A 118 -0.31 3.89 -19.67
C ILE A 118 1.19 4.00 -19.98
N LEU A 119 2.00 4.46 -19.03
CA LEU A 119 3.45 4.55 -19.23
C LEU A 119 4.09 3.18 -19.45
N ALA A 120 3.67 2.16 -18.71
CA ALA A 120 4.11 0.78 -18.93
C ALA A 120 3.68 0.23 -20.30
N ALA A 121 2.51 0.64 -20.81
CA ALA A 121 2.04 0.27 -22.15
C ALA A 121 2.92 0.87 -23.24
N LEU A 122 3.25 2.16 -23.10
CA LEU A 122 4.01 2.92 -24.09
C LEU A 122 5.50 2.56 -24.10
N SER A 123 6.08 2.26 -22.93
CA SER A 123 7.48 1.83 -22.80
C SER A 123 7.73 0.40 -23.28
N GLY A 124 6.67 -0.40 -23.44
CA GLY A 124 6.80 -1.81 -23.79
C GLY A 124 7.22 -2.69 -22.60
N ASP A 125 7.19 -2.18 -21.37
CA ASP A 125 7.51 -2.94 -20.15
C ASP A 125 6.64 -4.20 -20.00
N TYR A 126 5.42 -4.20 -20.53
CA TYR A 126 4.57 -5.40 -20.56
C TYR A 126 5.15 -6.56 -21.40
N ASN A 127 6.07 -6.28 -22.33
CA ASN A 127 6.76 -7.33 -23.08
C ASN A 127 7.81 -8.05 -22.21
N LEU A 128 8.39 -7.37 -21.22
CA LEU A 128 9.31 -7.98 -20.24
C LEU A 128 8.60 -9.01 -19.34
N LEU A 129 7.29 -8.83 -19.14
CA LEU A 129 6.46 -9.79 -18.40
C LEU A 129 6.11 -11.04 -19.22
N LYS A 130 6.28 -11.01 -20.55
CA LYS A 130 6.06 -12.17 -21.44
C LYS A 130 7.30 -13.03 -21.66
N THR A 131 8.52 -12.51 -21.42
CA THR A 131 9.79 -13.11 -21.86
C THR A 131 10.54 -13.92 -20.79
N LYS A 132 9.99 -14.15 -19.60
CA LYS A 132 10.56 -15.12 -18.64
C LYS A 132 9.59 -16.28 -18.40
N GLY A 133 9.59 -17.22 -19.34
CA GLY A 133 9.08 -18.57 -19.11
C GLY A 133 10.14 -19.43 -18.38
N PRO A 134 9.75 -20.49 -17.65
CA PRO A 134 10.68 -21.35 -16.90
C PRO A 134 11.74 -22.09 -17.74
N THR A 135 11.64 -22.06 -19.07
CA THR A 135 12.45 -22.86 -20.00
C THR A 135 13.84 -22.29 -20.31
N ASP A 136 14.14 -21.05 -19.90
CA ASP A 136 15.40 -20.38 -20.30
C ASP A 136 16.52 -20.49 -19.24
N ILE A 137 16.31 -21.27 -18.16
CA ILE A 137 17.27 -21.43 -17.06
C ILE A 137 18.08 -22.75 -17.17
N GLU A 138 17.72 -23.66 -18.07
CA GLU A 138 18.38 -24.98 -18.21
C GLU A 138 19.50 -25.05 -19.27
N SER A 139 19.84 -23.95 -19.95
CA SER A 139 20.84 -23.95 -21.04
C SER A 139 22.02 -23.00 -20.86
N SER A 140 22.31 -22.53 -19.65
CA SER A 140 23.48 -21.68 -19.34
C SER A 140 24.44 -22.32 -18.36
#